data_AF-A0A955YQI3-F1
#
_entry.id   AF-A0A955YQI3-F1
#
_cell.length_a   1.000
_cell.length_b   1.000
_cell.length_c   1.000
_cell.angle_alpha   90.00
_cell.angle_beta   90.00
_cell.angle_gamma   90.00
#
_symmetry.space_group_name_H-M   'P 1'
#
loop_
_entity.id
_entity.type
_entity.pdbx_description
1 polymer ?
#
loop_
_entity_poly.entity_id
_entity_poly.type
_entity_poly.pdbx_seq_one_letter_code
_entity_poly.pdbx_strand_id
1 'polypeptide(L)'
;FFDYGPVAPYMRYGVVSAAGELTRLSDIALDGPRFPHDMALSEKHVVVMDPPLRVSERAKRAGRWGLELPADTPMRFGVLPHYGRGEDIHWFEAEPCYVYHTINAWEEGDTLVLVGCRVRNPLPPIDPANGIYAVMMANLTMNAELYEWRFDLRTGAVRERTLDDRNTEFPSMNVEQLGRPTRYSYNMRIAPTPTLRFDGVVKYDTTTGETSEHVFGPGRYGSEAPFAPADPSRAQLAAHEDDGYLTSFVHDEGTGRSEVVVLRAQDLAAGPVARVLLPRRVPLGFHACWVPTDRR
;
A
#
# COMPACT_ATOMS: atom_id res chain seq x y z
N PHE A 1 3.05 14.34 -4.65
CA PHE A 1 3.82 13.24 -5.27
C PHE A 1 5.21 13.21 -4.65
N PHE A 2 5.92 12.10 -4.79
CA PHE A 2 7.36 12.03 -4.52
C PHE A 2 8.07 11.47 -5.76
N ASP A 3 9.36 11.76 -5.86
CA ASP A 3 10.27 11.26 -6.89
C ASP A 3 11.51 10.72 -6.17
N TYR A 4 12.13 9.66 -6.69
CA TYR A 4 13.34 9.08 -6.11
C TYR A 4 14.23 8.45 -7.19
N GLY A 5 15.53 8.34 -6.91
CA GLY A 5 16.44 7.80 -7.90
C GLY A 5 17.85 7.47 -7.38
N PRO A 6 18.69 6.88 -8.25
CA PRO A 6 20.04 6.43 -7.89
C PRO A 6 21.08 7.57 -7.84
N VAL A 7 20.70 8.79 -8.18
CA VAL A 7 21.57 9.98 -8.23
C VAL A 7 21.00 11.06 -7.32
N ALA A 8 21.87 11.83 -6.67
CA ALA A 8 21.49 12.97 -5.84
C ALA A 8 20.53 13.90 -6.62
N PRO A 9 19.44 14.38 -6.00
CA PRO A 9 19.19 14.43 -4.55
C PRO A 9 18.56 13.16 -3.95
N TYR A 10 18.48 12.05 -4.70
CA TYR A 10 17.93 10.75 -4.29
C TYR A 10 16.43 10.70 -4.00
N MET A 11 15.85 11.73 -3.40
CA MET A 11 14.41 11.86 -3.19
C MET A 11 13.97 13.32 -3.27
N ARG A 12 12.78 13.54 -3.81
CA ARG A 12 12.09 14.83 -3.84
C ARG A 12 10.64 14.65 -3.46
N TYR A 13 10.07 15.70 -2.87
CA TYR A 13 8.64 15.86 -2.69
C TYR A 13 8.13 17.01 -3.56
N GLY A 14 6.97 16.86 -4.18
CA GLY A 14 6.35 17.92 -4.94
C GLY A 14 4.83 17.92 -4.93
N VAL A 15 4.28 19.08 -5.29
CA VAL A 15 2.83 19.34 -5.34
C VAL A 15 2.46 19.84 -6.73
N VAL A 16 1.50 19.16 -7.35
CA VAL A 16 0.91 19.56 -8.64
C VAL A 16 -0.49 20.09 -8.38
N SER A 17 -0.83 21.24 -8.96
CA SER A 17 -2.18 21.82 -8.87
C SER A 17 -3.19 21.03 -9.72
N ALA A 18 -4.48 21.28 -9.52
CA ALA A 18 -5.53 20.72 -10.38
C ALA A 18 -5.39 21.12 -11.86
N ALA A 19 -4.67 22.21 -12.17
CA ALA A 19 -4.36 22.63 -13.53
C ALA A 19 -3.14 21.90 -14.14
N GLY A 20 -2.51 21.00 -13.40
CA GLY A 20 -1.30 20.28 -13.85
C GLY A 20 0.00 21.07 -13.66
N GLU A 21 -0.01 22.14 -12.86
CA GLU A 21 1.18 22.98 -12.65
C GLU A 21 1.98 22.52 -11.43
N LEU A 22 3.30 22.44 -11.56
CA LEU A 22 4.20 22.17 -10.45
C LEU A 22 4.30 23.41 -9.54
N THR A 23 3.64 23.36 -8.38
CA THR A 23 3.56 24.49 -7.44
C THR A 23 4.62 24.45 -6.34
N ARG A 24 5.16 23.26 -6.09
CA ARG A 24 6.22 22.99 -5.11
C ARG A 24 7.08 21.85 -5.61
N LEU A 25 8.39 21.98 -5.43
CA LEU A 25 9.34 20.89 -5.52
C LEU A 25 10.42 21.14 -4.48
N SER A 26 10.69 20.15 -3.64
CA SER A 26 11.75 20.21 -2.64
C SER A 26 12.52 18.91 -2.62
N ASP A 27 13.84 19.04 -2.55
CA ASP A 27 14.73 17.91 -2.30
C ASP A 27 14.57 17.45 -0.84
N ILE A 28 14.65 16.13 -0.62
CA ILE A 28 14.71 15.51 0.70
C ILE A 28 16.14 15.00 0.91
N ALA A 29 16.81 15.50 1.95
CA ALA A 29 18.19 15.14 2.20
C ALA A 29 18.32 13.68 2.65
N LEU A 30 19.04 12.87 1.85
CA LEU A 30 19.35 11.48 2.12
C LEU A 30 20.83 11.22 1.84
N ASP A 31 21.43 10.27 2.55
CA ASP A 31 22.85 9.90 2.39
C ASP A 31 23.12 9.01 1.17
N GLY A 32 22.08 8.63 0.42
CA GLY A 32 22.18 7.74 -0.72
C GLY A 32 20.82 7.34 -1.29
N PRO A 33 20.82 6.58 -2.40
CA PRO A 33 19.60 6.10 -3.03
C PRO A 33 18.73 5.29 -2.06
N ARG A 34 17.43 5.54 -2.11
CA ARG A 34 16.40 4.78 -1.38
C ARG A 34 15.39 4.20 -2.34
N PHE A 35 14.61 3.24 -1.84
CA PHE A 35 13.56 2.58 -2.61
C PHE A 35 12.20 2.70 -1.88
N PRO A 36 11.71 3.91 -1.57
CA PRO A 36 10.31 4.06 -1.16
C PRO A 36 9.37 3.57 -2.27
N HIS A 37 8.30 2.87 -1.90
CA HIS A 37 7.27 2.46 -2.85
C HIS A 37 6.06 3.40 -2.85
N ASP A 38 5.70 3.91 -1.68
CA ASP A 38 4.50 4.72 -1.47
C ASP A 38 4.76 5.89 -0.52
N MET A 39 3.76 6.76 -0.39
CA MET A 39 3.71 7.90 0.52
C MET A 39 2.31 8.01 1.14
N ALA A 40 2.20 8.62 2.31
CA ALA A 40 0.88 8.91 2.91
C ALA A 40 0.63 10.41 3.00
N LEU A 41 -0.65 10.77 3.11
CA LEU A 41 -1.11 12.14 3.29
C LEU A 41 -2.08 12.16 4.47
N SER A 42 -2.01 13.23 5.26
CA SER A 42 -2.99 13.60 6.29
C SER A 42 -3.59 14.96 5.96
N GLU A 43 -4.39 15.58 6.84
CA GLU A 43 -4.94 16.91 6.55
C GLU A 43 -3.83 17.97 6.44
N LYS A 44 -2.75 17.84 7.22
CA LYS A 44 -1.71 18.87 7.33
C LYS A 44 -0.34 18.41 6.83
N HIS A 45 -0.10 17.11 6.79
CA HIS A 45 1.22 16.56 6.52
C HIS A 45 1.24 15.57 5.36
N VAL A 46 2.44 15.38 4.84
CA VAL A 46 2.85 14.27 4.00
C VAL A 46 3.82 13.40 4.80
N VAL A 47 3.73 12.09 4.59
CA VAL A 47 4.69 11.11 5.10
C VAL A 47 5.45 10.52 3.93
N VAL A 48 6.76 10.77 3.88
CA VAL A 48 7.70 10.09 2.97
C VAL A 48 8.43 8.99 3.72
N MET A 49 8.90 7.99 2.97
CA MET A 49 9.52 6.80 3.54
C MET A 49 10.99 6.70 3.19
N ASP A 50 11.81 6.40 4.18
CA ASP A 50 13.19 5.97 3.98
C ASP A 50 13.32 4.53 4.52
N PRO A 51 13.02 3.53 3.67
CA PRO A 51 13.14 2.13 4.04
C PRO A 51 14.60 1.69 4.15
N PRO A 52 14.92 0.66 4.93
CA PRO A 52 16.29 0.17 5.17
C PRO A 52 16.95 -0.51 3.96
N LEU A 53 16.24 -0.69 2.84
CA LEU A 53 16.75 -1.32 1.63
C LEU A 53 17.79 -0.43 0.93
N ARG A 54 18.95 -0.98 0.56
CA ARG A 54 20.08 -0.27 -0.07
C ARG A 54 20.55 -0.95 -1.35
N VAL A 55 21.21 -0.19 -2.23
CA VAL A 55 21.97 -0.78 -3.35
C VAL A 55 23.16 -1.56 -2.78
N SER A 56 23.34 -2.80 -3.21
CA SER A 56 24.47 -3.60 -2.76
C SER A 56 25.77 -3.12 -3.40
N GLU A 57 26.64 -2.54 -2.57
CA GLU A 57 27.97 -2.11 -3.00
C GLU A 57 28.85 -3.30 -3.43
N ARG A 58 28.61 -4.49 -2.86
CA ARG A 58 29.24 -5.74 -3.30
C ARG A 58 28.81 -6.12 -4.72
N ALA A 59 27.51 -6.08 -5.02
CA ALA A 59 27.01 -6.39 -6.36
C ALA A 59 27.53 -5.37 -7.38
N LYS A 60 27.46 -4.09 -7.05
CA LYS A 60 27.92 -2.97 -7.88
C LYS A 60 29.40 -3.09 -8.23
N ARG A 61 30.28 -3.39 -7.26
CA ARG A 61 31.72 -3.65 -7.52
C ARG A 61 31.96 -4.84 -8.45
N ALA A 62 31.03 -5.79 -8.50
CA ALA A 62 31.09 -6.93 -9.42
C ALA A 62 30.39 -6.66 -10.77
N GLY A 63 30.02 -5.41 -11.07
CA GLY A 63 29.30 -5.06 -12.30
C GLY A 63 27.87 -5.59 -12.36
N ARG A 64 27.26 -5.88 -11.21
CA ARG A 64 25.89 -6.43 -11.08
C ARG A 64 24.98 -5.46 -10.34
N TRP A 65 23.68 -5.55 -10.60
CA TRP A 65 22.66 -4.93 -9.76
C TRP A 65 22.33 -5.86 -8.59
N GLY A 66 22.07 -5.29 -7.42
CA GLY A 66 21.68 -6.03 -6.25
C GLY A 66 21.19 -5.10 -5.15
N LEU A 67 20.36 -5.64 -4.28
CA LEU A 67 19.86 -4.96 -3.09
C LEU A 67 20.42 -5.66 -1.86
N GLU A 68 20.65 -4.91 -0.80
CA GLU A 68 21.00 -5.44 0.50
C GLU A 68 20.17 -4.74 1.58
N LEU A 69 19.95 -5.48 2.67
CA LEU A 69 19.29 -4.98 3.87
C LEU A 69 20.35 -4.98 4.98
N PRO A 70 21.01 -3.85 5.25
CA PRO A 70 21.96 -3.78 6.34
C PRO A 70 21.25 -4.11 7.65
N ALA A 71 21.87 -4.94 8.48
CA ALA A 71 21.31 -5.32 9.77
C ALA A 71 21.04 -4.08 10.62
N ASP A 72 19.98 -4.15 11.44
CA ASP A 72 19.62 -3.14 12.42
C ASP A 72 19.37 -1.73 11.87
N THR A 73 19.16 -1.58 10.56
CA THR A 73 18.76 -0.30 9.97
C THR A 73 17.27 -0.08 10.18
N PRO A 74 16.84 0.99 10.87
CA PRO A 74 15.42 1.24 11.13
C PRO A 74 14.68 1.61 9.84
N MET A 75 13.37 1.41 9.86
CA MET A 75 12.48 2.11 8.94
C MET A 75 12.38 3.57 9.41
N ARG A 76 12.53 4.54 8.51
CA ARG A 76 12.32 5.95 8.86
C ARG A 76 11.13 6.53 8.12
N PHE A 77 10.29 7.25 8.84
CA PHE A 77 9.15 8.00 8.31
C PHE A 77 9.44 9.49 8.46
N GLY A 78 9.46 10.19 7.33
CA GLY A 78 9.68 11.63 7.29
C GLY A 78 8.36 12.37 7.18
N VAL A 79 8.00 13.13 8.20
CA VAL A 79 6.75 13.89 8.26
C VAL A 79 7.05 15.36 7.92
N LEU A 80 6.32 15.90 6.95
CA LEU A 80 6.51 17.26 6.44
C LEU A 80 5.15 17.94 6.24
N PRO A 81 4.99 19.25 6.54
CA PRO A 81 3.77 19.97 6.19
C PRO A 81 3.55 19.98 4.67
N HIS A 82 2.32 19.85 4.15
CA HIS A 82 2.04 19.77 2.69
C HIS A 82 2.75 20.82 1.83
N TYR A 83 2.99 22.01 2.36
CA TYR A 83 3.63 23.11 1.64
C TYR A 83 5.01 23.49 2.19
N GLY A 84 5.57 22.65 3.06
CA GLY A 84 6.92 22.77 3.61
C GLY A 84 8.00 22.38 2.60
N ARG A 85 9.24 22.53 3.04
CA ARG A 85 10.46 22.14 2.33
C ARG A 85 11.11 20.96 3.04
N GLY A 86 11.98 20.25 2.36
CA GLY A 86 12.70 19.10 2.93
C GLY A 86 13.54 19.44 4.16
N GLU A 87 13.80 20.72 4.41
CA GLU A 87 14.41 21.24 5.64
C GLU A 87 13.47 21.17 6.86
N ASP A 88 12.15 21.20 6.62
CA ASP A 88 11.09 21.14 7.63
C ASP A 88 10.73 19.70 8.03
N ILE A 89 11.42 18.70 7.47
CA ILE A 89 11.11 17.29 7.70
C ILE A 89 11.44 16.87 9.12
N HIS A 90 10.51 16.18 9.77
CA HIS A 90 10.73 15.51 11.04
C HIS A 90 10.80 14.00 10.80
N TRP A 91 11.96 13.41 11.06
CA TRP A 91 12.18 11.97 10.92
C TRP A 91 11.82 11.21 12.19
N PHE A 92 11.08 10.12 12.02
CA PHE A 92 10.70 9.17 13.05
C PHE A 92 11.29 7.80 12.72
N GLU A 93 11.87 7.13 13.70
CA GLU A 93 12.43 5.79 13.54
C GLU A 93 11.45 4.73 14.08
N ALA A 94 11.21 3.69 13.30
CA ALA A 94 10.38 2.54 13.63
C ALA A 94 11.18 1.24 13.50
N GLU A 95 10.60 0.13 13.94
CA GLU A 95 11.18 -1.20 13.76
C GLU A 95 11.60 -1.45 12.30
N PRO A 96 12.74 -2.13 12.06
CA PRO A 96 13.14 -2.52 10.72
C PRO A 96 12.03 -3.26 9.99
N CYS A 97 11.61 -2.70 8.86
CA CYS A 97 10.61 -3.27 7.97
C CYS A 97 10.68 -2.59 6.61
N TYR A 98 9.80 -3.01 5.71
CA TYR A 98 9.52 -2.32 4.46
C TYR A 98 8.02 -2.11 4.36
N VAL A 99 7.60 -1.02 3.71
CA VAL A 99 6.20 -0.74 3.45
C VAL A 99 6.05 -0.60 1.94
N TYR A 100 5.24 -1.48 1.34
CA TYR A 100 4.80 -1.27 -0.04
C TYR A 100 3.67 -0.26 -0.01
N HIS A 101 2.48 -0.63 0.46
CA HIS A 101 1.33 0.28 0.41
C HIS A 101 0.89 0.80 1.77
N THR A 102 0.43 2.05 1.75
CA THR A 102 -0.29 2.69 2.85
C THR A 102 -1.79 2.57 2.65
N ILE A 103 -2.54 2.45 3.75
CA ILE A 103 -4.00 2.55 3.73
C ILE A 103 -4.38 4.04 3.76
N ASN A 104 -3.98 4.72 4.84
CA ASN A 104 -4.23 6.15 5.03
C ASN A 104 -3.39 6.70 6.21
N ALA A 105 -3.33 8.02 6.34
CA ALA A 105 -2.79 8.70 7.50
C ALA A 105 -3.71 9.85 7.95
N TRP A 106 -3.70 10.18 9.24
CA TRP A 106 -4.47 11.29 9.80
C TRP A 106 -3.89 11.77 11.13
N GLU A 107 -4.23 12.98 11.55
CA GLU A 107 -3.86 13.50 12.86
C GLU A 107 -4.93 13.22 13.94
N GLU A 108 -4.47 12.76 15.11
CA GLU A 108 -5.21 12.70 16.37
C GLU A 108 -4.53 13.64 17.38
N GLY A 109 -4.94 14.92 17.39
CA GLY A 109 -4.28 15.95 18.19
C GLY A 109 -2.83 16.16 17.73
N ASP A 110 -1.88 15.86 18.62
CA ASP A 110 -0.43 15.96 18.35
C ASP A 110 0.17 14.64 17.85
N THR A 111 -0.65 13.61 17.57
CA THR A 111 -0.19 12.32 17.03
C THR A 111 -0.58 12.18 15.57
N LEU A 112 0.36 11.84 14.70
CA LEU A 112 0.06 11.38 13.35
C LEU A 112 -0.08 9.86 13.36
N VAL A 113 -1.23 9.36 12.91
CA VAL A 113 -1.49 7.93 12.73
C VAL A 113 -1.27 7.58 11.26
N LEU A 114 -0.56 6.48 11.02
CA LEU A 114 -0.37 5.87 9.71
C LEU A 114 -0.80 4.41 9.79
N VAL A 115 -1.69 3.99 8.90
CA VAL A 115 -2.05 2.58 8.73
C VAL A 115 -1.52 2.12 7.38
N GLY A 116 -0.84 0.98 7.35
CA GLY A 116 -0.19 0.46 6.15
C GLY A 116 0.02 -1.05 6.21
N CYS A 117 0.59 -1.59 5.12
CA CYS A 117 0.97 -2.99 5.01
C CYS A 117 2.46 -3.16 5.30
N ARG A 118 2.79 -3.69 6.48
CA ARG A 118 4.17 -3.92 6.91
C ARG A 118 4.70 -5.23 6.32
N VAL A 119 5.80 -5.16 5.58
CA VAL A 119 6.59 -6.31 5.14
C VAL A 119 7.79 -6.47 6.05
N ARG A 120 7.80 -7.53 6.86
CA ARG A 120 8.90 -7.79 7.82
C ARG A 120 10.22 -8.13 7.13
N ASN A 121 10.16 -8.89 6.04
CA ASN A 121 11.34 -9.30 5.30
C ASN A 121 11.22 -8.94 3.81
N PRO A 122 11.70 -7.76 3.37
CA PRO A 122 11.67 -7.36 1.96
C PRO A 122 12.66 -8.13 1.08
N LEU A 123 13.61 -8.86 1.69
CA LEU A 123 14.53 -9.77 0.99
C LEU A 123 14.28 -11.20 1.48
N PRO A 124 13.18 -11.84 1.03
CA PRO A 124 12.84 -13.20 1.44
C PRO A 124 13.98 -14.17 1.14
N PRO A 125 14.13 -15.24 1.96
CA PRO A 125 15.21 -16.20 1.79
C PRO A 125 15.13 -16.86 0.41
N ILE A 126 16.29 -16.99 -0.23
CA ILE A 126 16.43 -17.68 -1.51
C ILE A 126 16.42 -19.19 -1.25
N ASP A 127 15.40 -19.88 -1.75
CA ASP A 127 15.33 -21.34 -1.69
C ASP A 127 16.10 -21.97 -2.87
N PRO A 128 17.24 -22.66 -2.62
CA PRO A 128 18.04 -23.29 -3.68
C PRO A 128 17.29 -24.37 -4.47
N ALA A 129 16.21 -24.94 -3.92
CA ALA A 129 15.40 -25.94 -4.63
C ALA A 129 14.75 -25.38 -5.91
N ASN A 130 14.59 -24.06 -6.01
CA ASN A 130 14.09 -23.37 -7.21
C ASN A 130 15.17 -23.21 -8.31
N GLY A 131 16.38 -23.71 -8.09
CA GLY A 131 17.46 -23.74 -9.07
C GLY A 131 17.80 -22.35 -9.61
N ILE A 132 17.91 -22.22 -10.93
CA ILE A 132 18.25 -20.95 -11.59
C ILE A 132 17.21 -19.84 -11.37
N TYR A 133 15.99 -20.19 -10.94
CA TYR A 133 14.90 -19.24 -10.69
C TYR A 133 14.78 -18.82 -9.22
N ALA A 134 15.67 -19.28 -8.34
CA ALA A 134 15.53 -19.08 -6.89
C ALA A 134 15.42 -17.60 -6.48
N VAL A 135 16.22 -16.71 -7.08
CA VAL A 135 16.12 -15.26 -6.83
C VAL A 135 14.78 -14.70 -7.32
N MET A 136 14.32 -15.14 -8.49
CA MET A 136 13.04 -14.72 -9.05
C MET A 136 11.87 -15.18 -8.18
N MET A 137 11.87 -16.45 -7.75
CA MET A 137 10.84 -17.01 -6.89
C MET A 137 10.80 -16.30 -5.53
N ALA A 138 11.95 -16.05 -4.91
CA ALA A 138 12.01 -15.29 -3.66
C ALA A 138 11.30 -13.93 -3.81
N ASN A 139 11.61 -13.17 -4.86
CA ASN A 139 11.00 -11.86 -5.13
C ASN A 139 9.51 -11.91 -5.51
N LEU A 140 8.96 -13.09 -5.77
CA LEU A 140 7.53 -13.30 -6.00
C LEU A 140 6.77 -13.72 -4.74
N THR A 141 7.47 -13.88 -3.61
CA THR A 141 6.83 -14.10 -2.31
C THR A 141 6.75 -12.80 -1.54
N MET A 142 5.62 -12.58 -0.88
CA MET A 142 5.38 -11.42 -0.03
C MET A 142 4.68 -11.89 1.23
N ASN A 143 5.12 -11.37 2.36
CA ASN A 143 4.47 -11.55 3.65
C ASN A 143 4.28 -10.17 4.26
N ALA A 144 3.04 -9.68 4.17
CA ALA A 144 2.62 -8.37 4.63
C ALA A 144 1.52 -8.51 5.69
N GLU A 145 1.57 -7.69 6.73
CA GLU A 145 0.56 -7.63 7.79
C GLU A 145 -0.06 -6.23 7.86
N LEU A 146 -1.32 -6.15 8.31
CA LEU A 146 -1.97 -4.87 8.56
C LEU A 146 -1.37 -4.25 9.83
N TYR A 147 -0.87 -3.04 9.72
CA TYR A 147 -0.01 -2.44 10.74
C TYR A 147 -0.31 -0.96 10.97
N GLU A 148 -0.13 -0.50 12.20
CA GLU A 148 -0.35 0.88 12.62
C GLU A 148 0.94 1.47 13.20
N TRP A 149 1.31 2.67 12.74
CA TRP A 149 2.31 3.52 13.35
C TRP A 149 1.65 4.78 13.89
N ARG A 150 2.09 5.23 15.06
CA ARG A 150 1.65 6.45 15.73
C ARG A 150 2.88 7.28 16.09
N PHE A 151 2.97 8.46 15.49
CA PHE A 151 4.09 9.39 15.63
C PHE A 151 3.66 10.57 16.51
N ASP A 152 4.26 10.72 17.68
CA ASP A 152 4.04 11.90 18.53
C ASP A 152 4.86 13.08 17.97
N LEU A 153 4.16 14.03 17.36
CA LEU A 153 4.76 15.16 16.65
C LEU A 153 5.49 16.14 17.59
N ARG A 154 5.27 16.06 18.90
CA ARG A 154 5.93 16.91 19.90
C ARG A 154 7.16 16.27 20.50
N THR A 155 7.10 14.98 20.79
CA THR A 155 8.17 14.27 21.49
C THR A 155 9.10 13.51 20.58
N GLY A 156 8.68 13.22 19.33
CA GLY A 156 9.42 12.35 18.42
C GLY A 156 9.20 10.85 18.71
N ALA A 157 8.37 10.51 19.70
CA ALA A 157 8.13 9.12 20.07
C ALA A 157 7.31 8.38 19.01
N VAL A 158 7.68 7.13 18.74
CA VAL A 158 6.94 6.22 17.87
C VAL A 158 6.33 5.11 18.70
N ARG A 159 5.05 4.81 18.44
CA ARG A 159 4.38 3.60 18.90
C ARG A 159 3.85 2.86 17.70
N GLU A 160 4.00 1.56 17.69
CA GLU A 160 3.61 0.75 16.55
C GLU A 160 3.07 -0.61 16.98
N ARG A 161 2.16 -1.17 16.18
CA ARG A 161 1.50 -2.45 16.48
C ARG A 161 0.95 -3.13 15.23
N THR A 162 0.94 -4.46 15.26
CA THR A 162 0.14 -5.26 14.32
C THR A 162 -1.34 -5.09 14.64
N LEU A 163 -2.14 -4.80 13.63
CA LEU A 163 -3.60 -4.80 13.71
C LEU A 163 -4.17 -6.18 13.33
N ASP A 164 -3.59 -6.84 12.33
CA ASP A 164 -3.94 -8.20 11.91
C ASP A 164 -2.74 -8.84 11.18
N ASP A 165 -2.45 -10.11 11.48
CA ASP A 165 -1.27 -10.83 11.00
C ASP A 165 -1.52 -11.74 9.79
N ARG A 166 -2.72 -11.69 9.18
CA ARG A 166 -2.95 -12.37 7.91
C ARG A 166 -2.12 -11.72 6.81
N ASN A 167 -1.70 -12.57 5.88
CA ASN A 167 -0.95 -12.12 4.71
C ASN A 167 -1.88 -11.35 3.74
N THR A 168 -1.94 -10.03 3.91
CA THR A 168 -2.79 -9.14 3.10
C THR A 168 -2.03 -7.89 2.67
N GLU A 169 -2.34 -7.41 1.47
CA GLU A 169 -1.66 -6.27 0.85
C GLU A 169 -2.61 -5.63 -0.19
N PHE A 170 -2.14 -4.71 -1.04
CA PHE A 170 -2.91 -3.95 -2.02
C PHE A 170 -4.19 -3.37 -1.38
N PRO A 171 -4.02 -2.56 -0.31
CA PRO A 171 -5.13 -1.99 0.39
C PRO A 171 -5.92 -1.03 -0.51
N SER A 172 -7.23 -1.04 -0.33
CA SER A 172 -8.14 -0.05 -0.88
C SER A 172 -9.00 0.48 0.25
N MET A 173 -9.41 1.74 0.14
CA MET A 173 -10.31 2.39 1.08
C MET A 173 -11.18 3.40 0.32
N ASN A 174 -12.17 3.97 0.99
CA ASN A 174 -12.93 5.06 0.42
C ASN A 174 -12.05 6.31 0.30
N VAL A 175 -11.52 6.56 -0.91
CA VAL A 175 -10.56 7.64 -1.18
C VAL A 175 -11.06 9.04 -0.84
N GLU A 176 -12.38 9.23 -0.68
CA GLU A 176 -12.95 10.50 -0.21
C GLU A 176 -12.63 10.77 1.28
N GLN A 177 -12.10 9.77 2.01
CA GLN A 177 -11.56 9.88 3.36
C GLN A 177 -10.04 10.06 3.39
N LEU A 178 -9.36 10.19 2.24
CA LEU A 178 -7.91 10.37 2.19
C LEU A 178 -7.46 11.53 3.10
N GLY A 179 -6.52 11.24 3.98
CA GLY A 179 -5.99 12.19 4.96
C GLY A 179 -6.84 12.42 6.21
N ARG A 180 -8.02 11.79 6.31
CA ARG A 180 -8.94 11.84 7.45
C ARG A 180 -8.97 10.49 8.18
N PRO A 181 -9.47 10.44 9.44
CA PRO A 181 -9.67 9.17 10.13
C PRO A 181 -10.46 8.18 9.27
N THR A 182 -9.89 7.00 9.05
CA THR A 182 -10.47 5.93 8.21
C THR A 182 -10.62 4.66 9.04
N ARG A 183 -11.84 4.15 9.10
CA ARG A 183 -12.21 2.95 9.85
C ARG A 183 -12.08 1.69 9.01
N TYR A 184 -12.34 1.77 7.70
CA TYR A 184 -12.43 0.59 6.85
C TYR A 184 -11.28 0.49 5.84
N SER A 185 -10.64 -0.67 5.81
CA SER A 185 -9.67 -1.05 4.78
C SER A 185 -10.08 -2.34 4.10
N TYR A 186 -9.81 -2.45 2.80
CA TYR A 186 -10.08 -3.61 1.96
C TYR A 186 -8.78 -4.08 1.34
N ASN A 187 -8.20 -5.14 1.89
CA ASN A 187 -6.92 -5.64 1.43
C ASN A 187 -7.12 -6.90 0.59
N MET A 188 -6.31 -7.06 -0.43
CA MET A 188 -6.20 -8.32 -1.16
C MET A 188 -5.54 -9.37 -0.27
N ARG A 189 -6.18 -10.54 -0.15
CA ARG A 189 -5.61 -11.71 0.54
C ARG A 189 -4.57 -12.36 -0.35
N ILE A 190 -3.33 -12.48 0.13
CA ILE A 190 -2.26 -13.14 -0.60
C ILE A 190 -2.42 -14.66 -0.44
N ALA A 191 -2.56 -15.34 -1.58
CA ALA A 191 -2.71 -16.78 -1.62
C ALA A 191 -1.41 -17.48 -1.15
N PRO A 192 -1.50 -18.60 -0.43
CA PRO A 192 -0.34 -19.39 0.00
C PRO A 192 0.23 -20.21 -1.18
N THR A 193 0.65 -19.52 -2.23
CA THR A 193 1.24 -20.09 -3.45
C THR A 193 2.65 -19.55 -3.67
N PRO A 194 3.52 -20.23 -4.45
CA PRO A 194 4.90 -19.79 -4.66
C PRO A 194 5.07 -18.42 -5.35
N THR A 195 4.00 -17.86 -5.93
CA THR A 195 4.02 -16.57 -6.61
C THR A 195 2.93 -15.66 -6.09
N LEU A 196 3.15 -14.35 -6.17
CA LEU A 196 2.16 -13.35 -5.78
C LEU A 196 0.85 -13.54 -6.56
N ARG A 197 -0.19 -13.88 -5.81
CA ARG A 197 -1.54 -14.19 -6.27
C ARG A 197 -2.51 -13.71 -5.20
N PHE A 198 -3.63 -13.14 -5.60
CA PHE A 198 -4.67 -12.70 -4.68
C PHE A 198 -5.87 -13.62 -4.78
N ASP A 199 -6.18 -14.40 -3.76
CA ASP A 199 -7.29 -15.37 -3.80
C ASP A 199 -8.58 -14.88 -3.13
N GLY A 200 -8.57 -13.64 -2.63
CA GLY A 200 -9.74 -13.02 -2.02
C GLY A 200 -9.50 -11.58 -1.59
N VAL A 201 -10.50 -11.03 -0.90
CA VAL A 201 -10.46 -9.69 -0.29
C VAL A 201 -10.84 -9.81 1.18
N VAL A 202 -10.14 -9.09 2.05
CA VAL A 202 -10.44 -8.95 3.47
C VAL A 202 -10.83 -7.52 3.76
N LYS A 203 -12.00 -7.32 4.37
CA LYS A 203 -12.40 -6.08 5.00
C LYS A 203 -11.90 -6.08 6.45
N TYR A 204 -11.31 -4.96 6.84
CA TYR A 204 -10.90 -4.64 8.19
C TYR A 204 -11.72 -3.47 8.73
N ASP A 205 -12.23 -3.62 9.94
CA ASP A 205 -12.65 -2.50 10.78
C ASP A 205 -11.51 -2.19 11.76
N THR A 206 -10.74 -1.14 11.49
CA THR A 206 -9.55 -0.76 12.28
C THR A 206 -9.91 -0.23 13.68
N THR A 207 -11.19 0.06 13.94
CA THR A 207 -11.67 0.53 15.24
C THR A 207 -12.07 -0.65 16.14
N THR A 208 -12.83 -1.61 15.61
CA THR A 208 -13.36 -2.74 16.40
C THR A 208 -12.48 -3.99 16.34
N GLY A 209 -11.63 -4.11 15.31
CA GLY A 209 -10.89 -5.33 14.99
C GLY A 209 -11.74 -6.40 14.30
N GLU A 210 -13.00 -6.11 13.99
CA GLU A 210 -13.85 -7.02 13.22
C GLU A 210 -13.39 -7.12 11.77
N THR A 211 -13.51 -8.32 11.20
CA THR A 211 -13.10 -8.56 9.82
C THR A 211 -14.11 -9.44 9.10
N SER A 212 -14.18 -9.26 7.78
CA SER A 212 -15.04 -10.04 6.87
C SER A 212 -14.26 -10.32 5.61
N GLU A 213 -14.50 -11.44 4.94
CA GLU A 213 -13.73 -11.79 3.74
C GLU A 213 -14.59 -12.43 2.65
N HIS A 214 -14.10 -12.30 1.41
CA HIS A 214 -14.59 -13.04 0.27
C HIS A 214 -13.42 -13.75 -0.43
N VAL A 215 -13.46 -15.08 -0.46
CA VAL A 215 -12.53 -15.90 -1.24
C VAL A 215 -13.12 -16.15 -2.62
N PHE A 216 -12.35 -15.88 -3.68
CA PHE A 216 -12.82 -16.01 -5.06
C PHE A 216 -13.11 -17.47 -5.46
N GLY A 217 -12.45 -18.41 -4.81
CA GLY A 217 -12.60 -19.85 -5.02
C GLY A 217 -11.33 -20.50 -5.61
N PRO A 218 -11.29 -21.84 -5.68
CA PRO A 218 -10.08 -22.57 -6.09
C PRO A 218 -9.63 -22.21 -7.52
N GLY A 219 -8.33 -21.90 -7.67
CA GLY A 219 -7.74 -21.55 -8.99
C GLY A 219 -8.21 -20.21 -9.55
N ARG A 220 -8.81 -19.36 -8.71
CA ARG A 220 -9.31 -18.04 -9.09
C ARG A 220 -8.53 -16.96 -8.36
N TYR A 221 -8.00 -16.00 -9.13
CA TYR A 221 -7.15 -14.95 -8.59
C TYR A 221 -7.57 -13.57 -9.08
N GLY A 222 -7.61 -12.62 -8.16
CA GLY A 222 -8.00 -11.23 -8.39
C GLY A 222 -6.83 -10.29 -8.69
N SER A 223 -7.17 -9.04 -8.94
CA SER A 223 -6.28 -7.86 -8.92
C SER A 223 -6.73 -6.92 -7.79
N GLU A 224 -6.02 -5.81 -7.54
CA GLU A 224 -6.45 -4.79 -6.56
C GLU A 224 -7.93 -4.41 -6.75
N ALA A 225 -8.63 -4.20 -5.64
CA ALA A 225 -10.07 -4.05 -5.59
C ALA A 225 -10.48 -2.63 -5.16
N PRO A 226 -10.42 -1.62 -6.06
CA PRO A 226 -10.76 -0.25 -5.71
C PRO A 226 -12.20 -0.12 -5.21
N PHE A 227 -12.38 0.78 -4.25
CA PHE A 227 -13.68 1.15 -3.69
C PHE A 227 -14.40 2.17 -4.58
N ALA A 228 -15.69 1.93 -4.81
CA ALA A 228 -16.60 2.83 -5.49
C ALA A 228 -17.77 3.16 -4.55
N PRO A 229 -17.96 4.44 -4.15
CA PRO A 229 -19.07 4.81 -3.29
C PRO A 229 -20.41 4.59 -4.01
N ALA A 230 -21.42 4.12 -3.27
CA ALA A 230 -22.78 3.96 -3.81
C ALA A 230 -23.41 5.34 -4.12
N ASP A 231 -23.14 6.33 -3.27
CA ASP A 231 -23.53 7.72 -3.45
C ASP A 231 -22.31 8.64 -3.20
N PRO A 232 -21.68 9.18 -4.26
CA PRO A 232 -20.54 10.08 -4.13
C PRO A 232 -20.83 11.33 -3.26
N SER A 233 -22.09 11.79 -3.20
CA SER A 233 -22.45 12.97 -2.40
C SER A 233 -22.39 12.72 -0.89
N ARG A 234 -22.38 11.45 -0.47
CA ARG A 234 -22.32 11.01 0.94
C ARG A 234 -21.00 10.37 1.32
N ALA A 235 -20.11 10.11 0.35
CA ALA A 235 -18.88 9.35 0.55
C ALA A 235 -17.91 9.96 1.59
N GLN A 236 -18.00 11.28 1.83
CA GLN A 236 -17.22 11.97 2.87
C GLN A 236 -17.81 11.85 4.28
N LEU A 237 -19.07 11.43 4.42
CA LEU A 237 -19.71 11.24 5.72
C LEU A 237 -19.22 9.93 6.34
N ALA A 238 -18.69 9.99 7.56
CA ALA A 238 -18.19 8.80 8.27
C ALA A 238 -19.23 7.68 8.41
N ALA A 239 -20.52 8.02 8.52
CA ALA A 239 -21.62 7.04 8.58
C ALA A 239 -21.84 6.26 7.26
N HIS A 240 -21.27 6.74 6.15
CA HIS A 240 -21.35 6.16 4.82
C HIS A 240 -19.97 5.77 4.28
N GLU A 241 -18.95 5.67 5.15
CA GLU A 241 -17.57 5.40 4.75
C GLU A 241 -17.44 4.12 3.90
N ASP A 242 -18.13 3.05 4.28
CA ASP A 242 -18.14 1.76 3.58
C ASP A 242 -19.38 1.54 2.71
N ASP A 243 -20.21 2.56 2.50
CA ASP A 243 -21.43 2.49 1.70
C ASP A 243 -21.07 2.53 0.21
N GLY A 244 -20.70 1.36 -0.31
CA GLY A 244 -20.23 1.22 -1.67
C GLY A 244 -19.92 -0.20 -2.08
N TYR A 245 -19.09 -0.29 -3.10
CA TYR A 245 -18.75 -1.53 -3.78
C TYR A 245 -17.26 -1.63 -4.01
N LEU A 246 -16.74 -2.86 -3.97
CA LEU A 246 -15.41 -3.16 -4.47
C LEU A 246 -15.54 -3.78 -5.85
N THR A 247 -14.63 -3.43 -6.75
CA THR A 247 -14.57 -4.02 -8.09
C THR A 247 -13.21 -4.65 -8.32
N SER A 248 -13.14 -5.91 -8.76
CA SER A 248 -11.86 -6.57 -9.06
C SER A 248 -11.94 -7.41 -10.32
N PHE A 249 -10.86 -7.40 -11.10
CA PHE A 249 -10.67 -8.36 -12.19
C PHE A 249 -10.25 -9.70 -11.61
N VAL A 250 -11.07 -10.73 -11.80
CA VAL A 250 -10.79 -12.09 -11.34
C VAL A 250 -10.59 -13.02 -12.53
N HIS A 251 -9.44 -13.68 -12.58
CA HIS A 251 -9.11 -14.70 -13.56
C HIS A 251 -9.31 -16.10 -12.97
N ASP A 252 -10.02 -16.95 -13.69
CA ASP A 252 -10.17 -18.36 -13.41
C ASP A 252 -9.20 -19.15 -14.29
N GLU A 253 -8.16 -19.74 -13.68
CA GLU A 253 -7.11 -20.47 -14.41
C GLU A 253 -7.61 -21.82 -14.93
N GLY A 254 -8.66 -22.41 -14.33
CA GLY A 254 -9.24 -23.67 -14.79
C GLY A 254 -10.02 -23.55 -16.09
N THR A 255 -10.71 -22.42 -16.28
CA THR A 255 -11.49 -22.13 -17.49
C THR A 255 -10.79 -21.19 -18.47
N GLY A 256 -9.72 -20.52 -18.03
CA GLY A 256 -9.01 -19.49 -18.79
C GLY A 256 -9.78 -18.17 -18.94
N ARG A 257 -10.92 -18.00 -18.24
CA ARG A 257 -11.80 -16.84 -18.35
C ARG A 257 -11.46 -15.77 -17.31
N SER A 258 -11.89 -14.54 -17.57
CA SER A 258 -11.82 -13.45 -16.61
C SER A 258 -13.20 -12.81 -16.46
N GLU A 259 -13.46 -12.25 -15.29
CA GLU A 259 -14.67 -11.49 -14.99
C GLU A 259 -14.34 -10.27 -14.13
N VAL A 260 -15.23 -9.28 -14.15
CA VAL A 260 -15.27 -8.26 -13.11
C VAL A 260 -16.21 -8.75 -12.03
N VAL A 261 -15.71 -8.84 -10.80
CA VAL A 261 -16.48 -9.17 -9.60
C VAL A 261 -16.83 -7.87 -8.89
N VAL A 262 -18.11 -7.70 -8.55
CA VAL A 262 -18.61 -6.57 -7.76
C VAL A 262 -19.06 -7.09 -6.40
N LEU A 263 -18.41 -6.61 -5.34
CA LEU A 263 -18.69 -6.99 -3.94
C LEU A 263 -19.34 -5.81 -3.22
N ARG A 264 -20.33 -6.06 -2.37
CA ARG A 264 -20.85 -5.02 -1.47
C ARG A 264 -19.84 -4.81 -0.34
N ALA A 265 -19.32 -3.60 -0.22
CA ALA A 265 -18.22 -3.29 0.71
C ALA A 265 -18.62 -3.41 2.20
N GLN A 266 -19.93 -3.44 2.50
CA GLN A 266 -20.48 -3.65 3.84
C GLN A 266 -20.53 -5.13 4.25
N ASP A 267 -20.63 -6.06 3.30
CA ASP A 267 -20.83 -7.49 3.55
C ASP A 267 -20.14 -8.33 2.47
N LEU A 268 -18.84 -8.61 2.68
CA LEU A 268 -18.07 -9.44 1.75
C LEU A 268 -18.50 -10.91 1.80
N ALA A 269 -18.99 -11.38 2.95
CA ALA A 269 -19.37 -12.77 3.16
C ALA A 269 -20.59 -13.19 2.31
N ALA A 270 -21.48 -12.25 1.98
CA ALA A 270 -22.57 -12.48 1.04
C ALA A 270 -22.09 -12.80 -0.40
N GLY A 271 -20.82 -12.52 -0.71
CA GLY A 271 -20.23 -12.74 -2.01
C GLY A 271 -20.65 -11.68 -3.05
N PRO A 272 -20.42 -11.96 -4.35
CA PRO A 272 -20.62 -10.96 -5.38
C PRO A 272 -22.08 -10.66 -5.64
N VAL A 273 -22.41 -9.37 -5.64
CA VAL A 273 -23.72 -8.86 -6.07
C VAL A 273 -23.85 -8.83 -7.59
N ALA A 274 -22.72 -8.80 -8.31
CA ALA A 274 -22.68 -8.93 -9.76
C ALA A 274 -21.36 -9.55 -10.23
N ARG A 275 -21.41 -10.24 -11.37
CA ARG A 275 -20.26 -10.79 -12.09
C ARG A 275 -20.42 -10.46 -13.57
N VAL A 276 -19.43 -9.78 -14.16
CA VAL A 276 -19.43 -9.41 -15.58
C VAL A 276 -18.38 -10.22 -16.30
N LEU A 277 -18.81 -11.19 -17.12
CA LEU A 277 -17.90 -12.02 -17.92
C LEU A 277 -17.19 -11.17 -18.98
N LEU A 278 -15.86 -11.33 -19.08
CA LEU A 278 -15.05 -10.63 -20.05
C LEU A 278 -14.82 -11.50 -21.30
N PRO A 279 -14.82 -10.91 -22.50
CA PRO A 279 -14.63 -11.66 -23.76
C PRO A 279 -13.19 -12.16 -23.94
N ARG A 280 -12.25 -11.70 -23.11
CA ARG A 280 -10.83 -12.03 -23.14
C ARG A 280 -10.28 -12.13 -21.73
N ARG A 281 -9.18 -12.88 -21.60
CA ARG A 281 -8.38 -12.95 -20.38
C ARG A 281 -7.79 -11.58 -20.06
N VAL A 282 -7.98 -11.14 -18.82
CA VAL A 282 -7.25 -10.04 -18.21
C VAL A 282 -6.17 -10.65 -17.30
N PRO A 283 -4.88 -10.36 -17.52
CA PRO A 283 -3.81 -10.77 -16.61
C PRO A 283 -4.01 -10.17 -15.22
N LEU A 284 -3.43 -10.81 -14.20
CA LEU A 284 -3.45 -10.26 -12.84
C LEU A 284 -2.70 -8.92 -12.84
N GLY A 285 -3.39 -7.88 -12.40
CA GLY A 285 -2.88 -6.53 -12.30
C GLY A 285 -2.39 -6.20 -10.89
N PHE A 286 -1.73 -5.05 -10.81
CA PHE A 286 -1.36 -4.40 -9.56
C PHE A 286 -2.40 -3.32 -9.26
N HIS A 287 -2.07 -2.05 -9.48
CA HIS A 287 -2.92 -0.92 -9.08
C HIS A 287 -4.10 -0.63 -10.00
N ALA A 288 -5.19 -0.18 -9.40
CA ALA A 288 -6.41 0.29 -10.01
C ALA A 288 -7.02 1.43 -9.18
N CYS A 289 -7.76 2.31 -9.84
CA CYS A 289 -8.55 3.34 -9.16
C CYS A 289 -9.95 3.41 -9.74
N TRP A 290 -10.92 3.78 -8.90
CA TRP A 290 -12.25 4.14 -9.34
C TRP A 290 -12.31 5.64 -9.62
N VAL A 291 -12.81 6.01 -10.80
CA VAL A 291 -12.98 7.41 -11.19
C VAL A 291 -14.46 7.67 -11.47
N PRO A 292 -15.12 8.49 -10.63
CA PRO A 292 -16.49 8.95 -10.87
C PRO A 292 -16.63 9.67 -12.22
N THR A 293 -17.81 9.58 -12.84
CA THR A 293 -18.06 10.12 -14.19
C THR A 293 -18.02 11.65 -14.26
N ASP A 294 -18.25 12.34 -13.15
CA ASP A 294 -18.19 13.80 -13.00
C ASP A 294 -16.76 14.34 -12.84
N ARG A 295 -15.74 13.46 -12.73
CA ARG A 295 -14.31 13.81 -12.66
C ARG A 295 -13.52 13.48 -13.94
N ARG A 296 -14.21 13.16 -15.05
CA ARG A 296 -13.59 12.89 -16.35
C ARG A 296 -13.33 14.15 -17.17
#